data_AF-A0A2Z3GTS7-F1
#
_entry.id   AF-A0A2Z3GTS7-F1
#
_cell.length_a   1.000
_cell.length_b   1.000
_cell.length_c   1.000
_cell.angle_alpha   90.00
_cell.angle_beta   90.00
_cell.angle_gamma   90.00
#
_symmetry.space_group_name_H-M   'P 1'
#
loop_
_entity.id
_entity.type
_entity.pdbx_description
1 polymer ?
#
loop_
_entity_poly.entity_id
_entity_poly.type
_entity_poly.pdbx_seq_one_letter_code
_entity_poly.pdbx_strand_id
1 'polypeptide(L)'
;MAQPINSAPADQAKNLLDQAQHALTDGPVADLLDKVPASLKEASDKTISGFNSLSTTQKIVGGALVALGLTYLVVPKEKGKAKRKAAALDELLLFVNDRIEGYKRAVAETKDGDLRSYYELLVAQSQQFASTLNSYLTKLGGERETGTTLKGKLYRKLMDAQAAVTGHDEKAILAANVFGERWAIRAYKKALRRKALKGEMRDAVKKQFGQSKKTYKHLKQLTAQQR
;
A
#
# COMPACT_ATOMS: atom_id res chain seq x y z
N MET A 1 -30.14 -19.85 30.90
CA MET A 1 -28.97 -20.29 30.10
C MET A 1 -28.76 -19.28 28.98
N ALA A 2 -27.76 -18.41 29.12
CA ALA A 2 -27.46 -17.37 28.12
C ALA A 2 -26.51 -17.94 27.07
N GLN A 3 -26.87 -17.84 25.79
CA GLN A 3 -25.99 -18.22 24.68
C GLN A 3 -24.84 -17.22 24.54
N PRO A 4 -23.64 -17.65 24.09
CA PRO A 4 -22.52 -16.74 23.89
C PRO A 4 -22.80 -15.81 22.71
N ILE A 5 -22.66 -14.51 22.97
CA ILE A 5 -22.72 -13.41 22.01
C ILE A 5 -21.61 -13.59 20.96
N ASN A 6 -22.00 -13.88 19.73
CA ASN A 6 -21.09 -13.99 18.59
C ASN A 6 -20.56 -12.57 18.27
N SER A 7 -19.25 -12.35 18.45
CA SER A 7 -18.59 -11.07 18.19
C SER A 7 -18.74 -10.65 16.72
N ALA A 8 -18.97 -9.36 16.44
CA ALA A 8 -19.22 -8.87 15.10
C ALA A 8 -18.05 -9.18 14.13
N PRO A 9 -18.29 -9.41 12.83
CA PRO A 9 -17.25 -9.73 11.84
C PRO A 9 -16.11 -8.69 11.77
N ALA A 10 -16.42 -7.43 12.09
CA ALA A 10 -15.44 -6.36 12.20
C ALA A 10 -14.45 -6.54 13.36
N ASP A 11 -14.89 -7.12 14.47
CA ASP A 11 -14.04 -7.40 15.64
C ASP A 11 -13.10 -8.58 15.36
N GLN A 12 -13.57 -9.58 14.61
CA GLN A 12 -12.74 -10.70 14.15
C GLN A 12 -11.68 -10.25 13.14
N ALA A 13 -12.05 -9.40 12.19
CA ALA A 13 -11.11 -8.83 11.21
C ALA A 13 -10.06 -7.93 11.87
N LYS A 14 -10.46 -7.14 12.87
CA LYS A 14 -9.55 -6.31 13.68
C LYS A 14 -8.59 -7.17 14.49
N ASN A 15 -9.08 -8.23 15.14
CA ASN A 15 -8.26 -9.19 15.87
C ASN A 15 -7.24 -9.90 14.97
N LEU A 16 -7.62 -10.30 13.76
CA LEU A 16 -6.71 -10.91 12.78
C LEU A 16 -5.63 -9.93 12.31
N LEU A 17 -5.97 -8.66 12.11
CA LEU A 17 -5.01 -7.61 11.76
C LEU A 17 -4.06 -7.29 12.91
N ASP A 18 -4.57 -7.20 14.13
CA ASP A 18 -3.77 -6.97 15.33
C ASP A 18 -2.84 -8.17 15.60
N GLN A 19 -3.32 -9.41 15.41
CA GLN A 19 -2.51 -10.64 15.49
C GLN A 19 -1.44 -10.70 14.41
N ALA A 20 -1.78 -10.35 13.16
CA ALA A 20 -0.81 -10.26 12.08
C ALA A 20 0.26 -9.22 12.43
N GLN A 21 -0.13 -8.02 12.87
CA GLN A 21 0.80 -6.97 13.26
C GLN A 21 1.69 -7.38 14.44
N HIS A 22 1.16 -8.06 15.45
CA HIS A 22 1.91 -8.51 16.63
C HIS A 22 2.91 -9.62 16.30
N ALA A 23 2.55 -10.53 15.38
CA ALA A 23 3.46 -11.55 14.85
C ALA A 23 4.62 -10.93 14.03
N LEU A 24 4.41 -9.72 13.48
CA LEU A 24 5.43 -9.00 12.71
C LEU A 24 6.38 -8.19 13.60
N THR A 25 5.96 -7.85 14.82
CA THR A 25 6.70 -6.94 15.71
C THR A 25 7.43 -7.66 16.83
N ASP A 26 6.91 -8.76 17.36
CA ASP A 26 7.36 -9.31 18.66
C ASP A 26 7.60 -10.83 18.72
N GLY A 27 7.40 -11.58 17.63
CA GLY A 27 7.63 -13.04 17.57
C GLY A 27 9.02 -13.42 17.05
N PRO A 28 9.59 -14.59 17.44
CA PRO A 28 10.83 -15.07 16.86
C PRO A 28 10.62 -15.31 15.36
N VAL A 29 11.36 -14.55 14.55
CA VAL A 29 11.35 -14.58 13.08
C VAL A 29 11.50 -16.00 12.50
N ALA A 30 12.08 -16.93 13.27
CA ALA A 30 12.24 -18.33 12.94
C ALA A 30 10.90 -19.07 12.69
N ASP A 31 9.87 -18.83 13.51
CA ASP A 31 8.57 -19.53 13.39
C ASP A 31 7.79 -19.13 12.12
N LEU A 32 8.11 -17.96 11.57
CA LEU A 32 7.53 -17.48 10.31
C LEU A 32 8.17 -18.14 9.10
N LEU A 33 9.44 -18.55 9.16
CA LEU A 33 10.17 -19.17 8.04
C LEU A 33 9.67 -20.58 7.73
N ASP A 34 9.22 -21.31 8.74
CA ASP A 34 8.76 -22.69 8.56
C ASP A 34 7.39 -22.80 7.90
N LYS A 35 6.59 -21.74 7.97
CA LYS A 35 5.22 -21.67 7.39
C LYS A 35 5.19 -21.09 5.98
N VAL A 36 6.36 -20.81 5.40
CA VAL A 36 6.49 -20.27 4.05
C VAL A 36 6.35 -21.41 3.02
N PRO A 37 5.57 -21.23 1.94
CA PRO A 37 5.42 -22.22 0.87
C PRO A 37 6.77 -22.64 0.28
N ALA A 38 6.92 -23.90 -0.15
CA ALA A 38 8.18 -24.44 -0.68
C ALA A 38 8.80 -23.59 -1.81
N SER A 39 7.95 -22.97 -2.65
CA SER A 39 8.37 -22.07 -3.73
C SER A 39 9.08 -20.79 -3.26
N LEU A 40 8.92 -20.40 -2.00
CA LEU A 40 9.64 -19.30 -1.36
C LEU A 40 10.86 -19.80 -0.54
N LYS A 41 10.86 -21.07 -0.09
CA LYS A 41 12.05 -21.70 0.52
C LYS A 41 13.20 -21.82 -0.48
N GLU A 42 12.90 -22.20 -1.71
CA GLU A 42 13.89 -22.28 -2.80
C GLU A 42 14.48 -20.90 -3.20
N ALA A 43 13.71 -19.83 -3.01
CA ALA A 43 14.19 -18.45 -3.22
C ALA A 43 15.08 -17.95 -2.07
N SER A 44 15.02 -18.59 -0.89
CA SER A 44 15.79 -18.21 0.29
C SER A 44 17.26 -18.67 0.22
N ASP A 45 17.52 -19.88 -0.30
CA ASP A 45 18.86 -20.48 -0.31
C ASP A 45 19.87 -19.71 -1.19
N LYS A 46 19.41 -19.12 -2.30
CA LYS A 46 20.23 -18.23 -3.15
C LYS A 46 20.51 -16.86 -2.52
N THR A 47 19.82 -16.50 -1.44
CA THR A 47 19.90 -15.18 -0.81
C THR A 47 20.81 -15.18 0.42
N ILE A 48 21.02 -16.33 1.07
CA ILE A 48 21.78 -16.45 2.33
C ILE A 48 23.30 -16.25 2.14
N SER A 49 23.88 -16.59 0.98
CA SER A 49 25.33 -16.43 0.77
C SER A 49 25.78 -14.95 0.74
N GLY A 50 24.88 -14.03 0.36
CA GLY A 50 25.13 -12.59 0.38
C GLY A 50 25.09 -11.95 1.77
N PHE A 51 24.58 -12.65 2.78
CA PHE A 51 24.43 -12.15 4.15
C PHE A 51 25.70 -12.34 5.00
N ASN A 52 26.45 -13.40 4.74
CA ASN A 52 27.66 -13.72 5.51
C ASN A 52 28.86 -12.81 5.20
N SER A 53 28.82 -12.05 4.11
CA SER A 53 29.87 -11.10 3.72
C SER A 53 29.73 -9.70 4.34
N LEU A 54 28.71 -9.48 5.18
CA LEU A 54 28.43 -8.17 5.77
C LEU A 54 29.12 -7.96 7.13
N SER A 55 29.53 -6.73 7.42
CA SER A 55 30.22 -6.40 8.68
C SER A 55 29.26 -6.40 9.88
N THR A 56 29.81 -6.50 11.09
CA THR A 56 29.08 -6.66 12.37
C THR A 56 27.99 -5.61 12.59
N THR A 57 28.17 -4.38 12.10
CA THR A 57 27.17 -3.29 12.20
C THR A 57 26.03 -3.42 11.19
N GLN A 58 26.24 -4.10 10.06
CA GLN A 58 25.20 -4.37 9.04
C GLN A 58 24.29 -5.54 9.41
N LYS A 59 24.76 -6.47 10.25
CA LYS A 59 23.98 -7.61 10.75
C LYS A 59 22.88 -7.19 11.73
N ILE A 60 23.12 -6.17 12.54
CA ILE A 60 22.18 -5.73 13.60
C ILE A 60 21.00 -4.94 13.02
N VAL A 61 21.20 -4.20 11.91
CA VAL A 61 20.12 -3.45 11.24
C VAL A 61 19.43 -4.29 10.15
N GLY A 62 20.10 -5.35 9.64
CA GLY A 62 19.59 -6.21 8.58
C GLY A 62 18.87 -7.49 9.02
N GLY A 63 19.02 -7.92 10.28
CA GLY A 63 18.63 -9.26 10.73
C GLY A 63 17.13 -9.52 10.96
N ALA A 64 16.28 -8.50 11.02
CA ALA A 64 14.85 -8.69 11.36
C ALA A 64 13.86 -8.33 10.23
N LEU A 65 14.32 -7.78 9.09
CA LEU A 65 13.41 -7.21 8.07
C LEU A 65 13.12 -8.13 6.87
N VAL A 66 13.71 -9.32 6.80
CA VAL A 66 13.62 -10.18 5.60
C VAL A 66 12.32 -11.00 5.55
N ALA A 67 11.71 -11.35 6.69
CA ALA A 67 10.54 -12.26 6.68
C ALA A 67 9.20 -11.60 6.28
N LEU A 68 9.10 -10.27 6.20
CA LEU A 68 7.82 -9.56 6.06
C LEU A 68 7.79 -8.45 5.00
N GLY A 69 8.72 -8.47 4.06
CA GLY A 69 8.70 -7.53 2.94
C GLY A 69 8.94 -6.07 3.35
N LEU A 70 9.80 -5.83 4.36
CA LEU A 70 10.23 -4.49 4.76
C LEU A 70 11.66 -4.13 4.30
N THR A 71 12.24 -4.85 3.34
CA THR A 71 13.52 -4.48 2.75
C THR A 71 13.37 -3.42 1.67
N TYR A 72 13.13 -2.17 2.07
CA TYR A 72 13.65 -1.02 1.33
C TYR A 72 13.82 0.20 2.24
N LEU A 73 14.60 0.05 3.32
CA LEU A 73 15.34 1.19 3.87
C LEU A 73 16.62 1.36 3.05
N VAL A 74 16.47 2.05 1.92
CA VAL A 74 17.58 2.53 1.09
C VAL A 74 18.48 3.40 1.94
N VAL A 75 19.70 2.91 2.20
CA VAL A 75 20.86 3.76 2.46
C VAL A 75 21.06 4.62 1.21
N PRO A 76 20.92 5.95 1.27
CA PRO A 76 21.05 6.77 0.08
C PRO A 76 22.53 6.81 -0.32
N LYS A 77 22.90 6.01 -1.32
CA LYS A 77 24.07 6.29 -2.18
C LYS A 77 23.80 7.65 -2.84
N GLU A 78 24.71 8.60 -2.69
CA GLU A 78 24.64 9.95 -3.30
C GLU A 78 24.36 9.83 -4.82
N LYS A 79 23.08 9.88 -5.20
CA LYS A 79 22.62 9.96 -6.59
C LYS A 79 22.21 11.42 -6.83
N GLY A 80 22.63 11.97 -7.98
CA GLY A 80 22.43 13.38 -8.34
C GLY A 80 20.97 13.86 -8.19
N LYS A 81 20.79 15.18 -8.07
CA LYS A 81 19.50 15.82 -7.75
C LYS A 81 18.33 15.38 -8.65
N ALA A 82 18.57 15.13 -9.94
CA ALA A 82 17.56 14.60 -10.87
C ALA A 82 17.09 13.18 -10.50
N LYS A 83 18.02 12.26 -10.19
CA LYS A 83 17.71 10.90 -9.74
C LYS A 83 16.90 10.88 -8.44
N ARG A 84 17.13 11.84 -7.53
CA ARG A 84 16.34 11.99 -6.29
C ARG A 84 14.90 12.48 -6.52
N LYS A 85 14.67 13.31 -7.54
CA LYS A 85 13.31 13.72 -7.94
C LYS A 85 12.56 12.54 -8.56
N ALA A 86 13.21 11.86 -9.50
CA ALA A 86 12.67 10.68 -10.16
C ALA A 86 12.25 9.62 -9.13
N ALA A 87 13.14 9.25 -8.20
CA ALA A 87 12.82 8.26 -7.16
C ALA A 87 11.65 8.65 -6.24
N ALA A 88 11.44 9.96 -5.99
CA ALA A 88 10.32 10.41 -5.17
C ALA A 88 8.99 10.35 -5.92
N LEU A 89 8.99 10.59 -7.23
CA LEU A 89 7.82 10.45 -8.09
C LEU A 89 7.50 8.99 -8.37
N ASP A 90 8.52 8.19 -8.65
CA ASP A 90 8.44 6.74 -8.86
C ASP A 90 7.77 6.03 -7.68
N GLU A 91 8.28 6.27 -6.46
CA GLU A 91 7.66 5.73 -5.25
C GLU A 91 6.21 6.19 -5.09
N LEU A 92 5.91 7.48 -5.33
CA LEU A 92 4.55 7.99 -5.25
C LEU A 92 3.62 7.34 -6.29
N LEU A 93 4.11 7.13 -7.51
CA LEU A 93 3.39 6.51 -8.62
C LEU A 93 2.94 5.10 -8.27
N LEU A 94 3.76 4.29 -7.59
CA LEU A 94 3.35 2.96 -7.12
C LEU A 94 2.08 3.00 -6.24
N PHE A 95 1.97 3.99 -5.34
CA PHE A 95 0.80 4.16 -4.49
C PHE A 95 -0.40 4.76 -5.23
N VAL A 96 -0.17 5.61 -6.23
CA VAL A 96 -1.25 6.12 -7.10
C VAL A 96 -1.79 4.99 -7.98
N ASN A 97 -0.93 4.09 -8.45
CA ASN A 97 -1.35 2.90 -9.19
C ASN A 97 -2.08 1.89 -8.28
N ASP A 98 -1.66 1.73 -7.01
CA ASP A 98 -2.44 0.98 -6.03
C ASP A 98 -3.84 1.56 -5.82
N ARG A 99 -3.97 2.88 -5.84
CA ARG A 99 -5.25 3.59 -5.76
C ARG A 99 -6.14 3.25 -6.97
N ILE A 100 -5.58 3.18 -8.18
CA ILE A 100 -6.31 2.75 -9.40
C ILE A 100 -6.86 1.33 -9.21
N GLU A 101 -6.00 0.39 -8.83
CA GLU A 101 -6.40 -1.02 -8.71
C GLU A 101 -7.37 -1.24 -7.54
N GLY A 102 -7.22 -0.52 -6.43
CA GLY A 102 -8.17 -0.54 -5.32
C GLY A 102 -9.57 -0.10 -5.72
N TYR A 103 -9.70 1.00 -6.46
CA TYR A 103 -11.00 1.48 -6.91
C TYR A 103 -11.61 0.65 -8.04
N LYS A 104 -10.81 0.13 -8.98
CA LYS A 104 -11.33 -0.82 -10.00
C LYS A 104 -11.96 -2.05 -9.36
N ARG A 105 -11.32 -2.57 -8.32
CA ARG A 105 -11.87 -3.66 -7.54
C ARG A 105 -13.17 -3.24 -6.84
N ALA A 106 -13.19 -2.07 -6.21
CA ALA A 106 -14.39 -1.56 -5.56
C ALA A 106 -15.58 -1.44 -6.54
N VAL A 107 -15.34 -1.00 -7.78
CA VAL A 107 -16.33 -0.99 -8.87
C VAL A 107 -16.87 -2.39 -9.17
N ALA A 108 -15.98 -3.40 -9.20
CA ALA A 108 -16.35 -4.78 -9.51
C ALA A 108 -17.11 -5.48 -8.36
N GLU A 109 -16.84 -5.10 -7.11
CA GLU A 109 -17.38 -5.77 -5.92
C GLU A 109 -18.64 -5.11 -5.37
N THR A 110 -18.76 -3.78 -5.49
CA THR A 110 -19.94 -3.03 -5.01
C THR A 110 -21.19 -3.52 -5.73
N LYS A 111 -22.28 -3.68 -4.98
CA LYS A 111 -23.64 -3.90 -5.49
C LYS A 111 -24.42 -2.58 -5.52
N ASP A 112 -24.03 -1.61 -4.71
CA ASP A 112 -24.57 -0.25 -4.70
C ASP A 112 -24.17 0.52 -5.98
N GLY A 113 -25.16 1.05 -6.70
CA GLY A 113 -24.97 1.76 -7.97
C GLY A 113 -24.40 3.18 -7.82
N ASP A 114 -24.71 3.86 -6.72
CA ASP A 114 -24.18 5.19 -6.44
C ASP A 114 -22.71 5.09 -6.03
N LEU A 115 -22.37 4.09 -5.19
CA LEU A 115 -20.98 3.79 -4.85
C LEU A 115 -20.18 3.34 -6.07
N ARG A 116 -20.76 2.53 -6.96
CA ARG A 116 -20.11 2.15 -8.23
C ARG A 116 -19.70 3.38 -9.04
N SER A 117 -20.65 4.27 -9.28
CA SER A 117 -20.42 5.53 -10.02
C SER A 117 -19.35 6.38 -9.35
N TYR A 118 -19.35 6.44 -8.02
CA TYR A 118 -18.33 7.18 -7.27
C TYR A 118 -16.94 6.54 -7.41
N TYR A 119 -16.81 5.21 -7.31
CA TYR A 119 -15.53 4.53 -7.49
C TYR A 119 -14.98 4.67 -8.91
N GLU A 120 -15.83 4.64 -9.94
CA GLU A 120 -15.43 4.90 -11.33
C GLU A 120 -14.82 6.29 -11.50
N LEU A 121 -15.43 7.31 -10.89
CA LEU A 121 -14.87 8.66 -10.84
C LEU A 121 -13.48 8.67 -10.17
N LEU A 122 -13.30 7.90 -9.09
CA LEU A 122 -12.03 7.78 -8.40
C LEU A 122 -10.97 7.01 -9.21
N VAL A 123 -11.35 6.02 -10.00
CA VAL A 123 -10.46 5.36 -10.98
C VAL A 123 -9.96 6.39 -11.99
N ALA A 124 -10.87 7.12 -12.65
CA ALA A 124 -10.52 8.12 -13.65
C ALA A 124 -9.61 9.22 -13.09
N GLN A 125 -9.93 9.74 -11.89
CA GLN A 125 -9.10 10.70 -11.18
C GLN A 125 -7.70 10.14 -10.90
N SER A 126 -7.60 8.89 -10.45
CA SER A 126 -6.31 8.25 -10.14
C SER A 126 -5.45 8.04 -11.39
N GLN A 127 -6.06 7.68 -12.52
CA GLN A 127 -5.38 7.60 -13.82
C GLN A 127 -4.85 8.96 -14.27
N GLN A 128 -5.63 10.03 -14.09
CA GLN A 128 -5.17 11.39 -14.37
C GLN A 128 -3.98 11.76 -13.49
N PHE A 129 -4.00 11.37 -12.21
CA PHE A 129 -2.88 11.60 -11.29
C PHE A 129 -1.62 10.88 -11.77
N ALA A 130 -1.73 9.59 -12.08
CA ALA A 130 -0.63 8.79 -12.59
C ALA A 130 -0.06 9.35 -13.90
N SER A 131 -0.93 9.74 -14.84
CA SER A 131 -0.52 10.37 -16.11
C SER A 131 0.27 11.66 -15.87
N THR A 132 -0.24 12.53 -15.00
CA THR A 132 0.42 13.79 -14.63
C THR A 132 1.80 13.54 -14.03
N LEU A 133 1.92 12.63 -13.05
CA LEU A 133 3.19 12.33 -12.38
C LEU A 133 4.19 11.67 -13.35
N ASN A 134 3.73 10.75 -14.20
CA ASN A 134 4.54 10.14 -15.23
C ASN A 134 5.07 11.16 -16.25
N SER A 135 4.29 12.18 -16.59
CA SER A 135 4.77 13.26 -17.47
C SER A 135 5.95 14.05 -16.88
N TYR A 136 5.98 14.20 -15.55
CA TYR A 136 7.12 14.82 -14.86
C TYR A 136 8.31 13.86 -14.74
N LEU A 137 8.04 12.57 -14.52
CA LEU A 137 9.08 11.55 -14.43
C LEU A 137 9.85 11.41 -15.76
N THR A 138 9.14 11.39 -16.88
CA THR A 138 9.76 11.34 -18.22
C THR A 138 10.54 12.61 -18.56
N LYS A 139 10.03 13.79 -18.21
CA LYS A 139 10.77 15.07 -18.34
C LYS A 139 12.07 15.11 -17.52
N LEU A 140 12.20 14.27 -16.49
CA LEU A 140 13.41 14.13 -15.68
C LEU A 140 14.36 13.04 -16.22
N GLY A 141 14.04 12.42 -17.36
CA GLY A 141 14.81 11.31 -17.94
C GLY A 141 14.55 9.96 -17.28
N GLY A 142 13.45 9.82 -16.52
CA GLY A 142 12.99 8.53 -15.99
C GLY A 142 12.04 7.81 -16.95
N GLU A 143 11.87 6.51 -16.75
CA GLU A 143 10.86 5.72 -17.44
C GLU A 143 9.49 5.88 -16.76
N ARG A 144 8.42 5.52 -17.46
CA ARG A 144 7.06 5.56 -16.88
C ARG A 144 6.93 4.46 -15.83
N GLU A 145 6.39 4.80 -14.66
CA GLU A 145 6.04 3.85 -13.61
C GLU A 145 4.56 3.44 -13.75
N THR A 146 4.35 2.17 -14.03
CA THR A 146 3.03 1.54 -14.29
C THR A 146 2.71 0.43 -13.30
N GLY A 147 3.68 0.06 -12.46
CA GLY A 147 3.59 -0.95 -11.43
C GLY A 147 2.82 -0.48 -10.21
N THR A 148 2.56 -1.43 -9.32
CA THR A 148 1.89 -1.25 -8.03
C THR A 148 2.83 -1.63 -6.90
N THR A 149 2.55 -1.21 -5.66
CA THR A 149 3.42 -1.61 -4.54
C THR A 149 3.28 -3.11 -4.28
N LEU A 150 4.36 -3.75 -3.83
CA LEU A 150 4.32 -5.15 -3.40
C LEU A 150 3.29 -5.35 -2.27
N LYS A 151 3.25 -4.41 -1.33
CA LYS A 151 2.25 -4.40 -0.25
C LYS A 151 0.83 -4.30 -0.79
N GLY A 152 0.59 -3.46 -1.80
CA GLY A 152 -0.70 -3.32 -2.46
C GLY A 152 -1.13 -4.62 -3.14
N LYS A 153 -0.20 -5.31 -3.83
CA LYS A 153 -0.45 -6.64 -4.41
C LYS A 153 -0.89 -7.65 -3.35
N LEU A 154 -0.16 -7.73 -2.23
CA LEU A 154 -0.51 -8.62 -1.11
C LEU A 154 -1.86 -8.26 -0.49
N TYR A 155 -2.09 -6.97 -0.24
CA TYR A 155 -3.34 -6.48 0.34
C TYR A 155 -4.54 -6.81 -0.55
N ARG A 156 -4.41 -6.68 -1.88
CA ARG A 156 -5.46 -7.09 -2.82
C ARG A 156 -5.72 -8.61 -2.75
N LYS A 157 -4.68 -9.45 -2.71
CA LYS A 157 -4.88 -10.90 -2.54
C LYS A 157 -5.60 -11.26 -1.24
N LEU A 158 -5.25 -10.61 -0.13
CA LEU A 158 -5.94 -10.80 1.14
C LEU A 158 -7.42 -10.40 1.03
N MET A 159 -7.69 -9.25 0.40
CA MET A 159 -9.06 -8.80 0.20
C MET A 159 -9.84 -9.74 -0.71
N ASP A 160 -9.23 -10.37 -1.73
CA ASP A 160 -9.88 -11.39 -2.59
C ASP A 160 -10.40 -12.56 -1.75
N ALA A 161 -9.58 -13.01 -0.79
CA ALA A 161 -9.98 -14.04 0.15
C ALA A 161 -11.09 -13.56 1.10
N GLN A 162 -11.04 -12.30 1.56
CA GLN A 162 -12.08 -11.75 2.44
C GLN A 162 -13.42 -11.56 1.72
N ALA A 163 -13.43 -11.07 0.49
CA ALA A 163 -14.64 -10.86 -0.29
C ALA A 163 -15.39 -12.17 -0.55
N ALA A 164 -14.67 -13.27 -0.80
CA ALA A 164 -15.24 -14.60 -0.93
C ALA A 164 -15.96 -15.08 0.35
N VAL A 165 -15.52 -14.62 1.52
CA VAL A 165 -16.11 -14.97 2.82
C VAL A 165 -17.22 -14.01 3.23
N THR A 166 -17.07 -12.70 3.01
CA THR A 166 -18.03 -11.67 3.45
C THR A 166 -19.15 -11.39 2.45
N GLY A 167 -19.11 -12.00 1.26
CA GLY A 167 -20.17 -11.85 0.24
C GLY A 167 -20.25 -10.46 -0.39
N HIS A 168 -19.11 -9.74 -0.42
CA HIS A 168 -18.99 -8.36 -0.91
C HIS A 168 -19.76 -7.33 -0.07
N ASP A 169 -19.60 -7.38 1.26
CA ASP A 169 -20.14 -6.37 2.18
C ASP A 169 -19.62 -4.96 1.84
N GLU A 170 -20.55 -4.02 1.60
CA GLU A 170 -20.25 -2.63 1.25
C GLU A 170 -19.42 -1.92 2.31
N LYS A 171 -19.68 -2.22 3.58
CA LYS A 171 -18.93 -1.63 4.70
C LYS A 171 -17.47 -2.08 4.68
N ALA A 172 -17.23 -3.36 4.37
CA ALA A 172 -15.89 -3.90 4.18
C ALA A 172 -15.19 -3.28 2.96
N ILE A 173 -15.87 -3.12 1.82
CA ILE A 173 -15.32 -2.48 0.61
C ILE A 173 -14.92 -1.03 0.92
N LEU A 174 -15.79 -0.26 1.55
CA LEU A 174 -15.51 1.12 1.96
C LEU A 174 -14.33 1.20 2.94
N ALA A 175 -14.31 0.34 3.96
CA ALA A 175 -13.22 0.28 4.93
C ALA A 175 -11.87 -0.04 4.27
N ALA A 176 -11.85 -0.94 3.28
CA ALA A 176 -10.66 -1.28 2.53
C ALA A 176 -10.13 -0.09 1.72
N ASN A 177 -11.03 0.68 1.09
CA ASN A 177 -10.68 1.88 0.34
C ASN A 177 -10.22 3.03 1.25
N VAL A 178 -10.83 3.21 2.43
CA VAL A 178 -10.34 4.14 3.48
C VAL A 178 -8.90 3.79 3.89
N PHE A 179 -8.61 2.50 4.08
CA PHE A 179 -7.26 2.04 4.39
C PHE A 179 -6.27 2.33 3.27
N GLY A 180 -6.63 2.05 2.01
CA GLY A 180 -5.81 2.35 0.83
C GLY A 180 -5.50 3.85 0.69
N GLU A 181 -6.52 4.71 0.81
CA GLU A 181 -6.36 6.16 0.69
C GLU A 181 -5.45 6.73 1.81
N ARG A 182 -5.47 6.12 3.00
CA ARG A 182 -4.54 6.47 4.09
C ARG A 182 -3.08 6.19 3.72
N TRP A 183 -2.78 5.10 3.01
CA TRP A 183 -1.44 4.80 2.52
C TRP A 183 -1.01 5.77 1.42
N ALA A 184 -1.89 6.07 0.46
CA ALA A 184 -1.63 7.08 -0.57
C ALA A 184 -1.31 8.45 0.06
N ILE A 185 -2.09 8.89 1.05
CA ILE A 185 -1.84 10.12 1.83
C ILE A 185 -0.45 10.12 2.49
N ARG A 186 0.00 9.00 3.04
CA ARG A 186 1.35 8.87 3.63
C ARG A 186 2.43 9.00 2.55
N ALA A 187 2.23 8.40 1.38
CA ALA A 187 3.14 8.51 0.24
C ALA A 187 3.25 9.97 -0.25
N TYR A 188 2.12 10.68 -0.40
CA TYR A 188 2.12 12.11 -0.73
C TYR A 188 2.89 12.94 0.30
N LYS A 189 2.66 12.72 1.60
CA LYS A 189 3.41 13.41 2.67
C LYS A 189 4.92 13.14 2.56
N LYS A 190 5.32 11.88 2.31
CA LYS A 190 6.73 11.49 2.15
C LYS A 190 7.35 12.18 0.92
N ALA A 191 6.66 12.18 -0.22
CA ALA A 191 7.11 12.87 -1.43
C ALA A 191 7.28 14.37 -1.18
N LEU A 192 6.29 15.03 -0.57
CA LEU A 192 6.32 16.48 -0.29
C LEU A 192 7.39 16.91 0.71
N ARG A 193 7.94 15.99 1.53
CA ARG A 193 9.10 16.26 2.40
C ARG A 193 10.42 16.34 1.62
N ARG A 194 10.49 15.81 0.41
CA ARG A 194 11.71 15.84 -0.41
C ARG A 194 11.90 17.26 -0.97
N LYS A 195 12.97 17.94 -0.53
CA LYS A 195 13.37 19.28 -1.04
C LYS A 195 13.66 19.31 -2.56
N ALA A 196 13.84 18.14 -3.17
CA ALA A 196 14.07 18.00 -4.60
C ALA A 196 12.79 18.27 -5.43
N LEU A 197 11.59 18.01 -4.89
CA LEU A 197 10.32 18.34 -5.54
C LEU A 197 10.03 19.84 -5.41
N LYS A 198 10.06 20.57 -6.53
CA LYS A 198 9.88 22.04 -6.61
C LYS A 198 9.05 22.45 -7.84
N GLY A 199 8.60 23.70 -7.87
CA GLY A 199 7.84 24.29 -8.99
C GLY A 199 6.53 23.54 -9.26
N GLU A 200 6.12 23.55 -10.53
CA GLU A 200 4.86 22.94 -11.00
C GLU A 200 4.68 21.49 -10.55
N MET A 201 5.75 20.70 -10.54
CA MET A 201 5.73 19.31 -10.09
C MET A 201 5.33 19.18 -8.62
N ARG A 202 5.86 20.06 -7.75
CA ARG A 202 5.47 20.08 -6.34
C ARG A 202 4.01 20.50 -6.20
N ASP A 203 3.56 21.45 -7.00
CA ASP A 203 2.19 21.95 -6.91
C ASP A 203 1.16 20.95 -7.44
N ALA A 204 1.50 20.18 -8.47
CA ALA A 204 0.74 19.01 -8.90
C ALA A 204 0.60 17.98 -7.77
N VAL A 205 1.71 17.60 -7.12
CA VAL A 205 1.69 16.67 -5.98
C VAL A 205 0.85 17.22 -4.80
N LYS A 206 0.92 18.52 -4.50
CA LYS A 206 0.07 19.15 -3.47
C LYS A 206 -1.41 19.11 -3.84
N LYS A 207 -1.76 19.39 -5.10
CA LYS A 207 -3.14 19.36 -5.59
C LYS A 207 -3.74 17.96 -5.45
N GLN A 208 -3.02 16.96 -5.94
CA GLN A 208 -3.41 15.55 -5.81
C GLN A 208 -3.53 15.15 -4.35
N PHE A 209 -2.57 15.53 -3.49
CA PHE A 209 -2.64 15.28 -2.05
C PHE A 209 -3.88 15.90 -1.39
N GLY A 210 -4.26 17.12 -1.80
CA GLY A 210 -5.49 17.76 -1.37
C GLY A 210 -6.74 16.97 -1.75
N GLN A 211 -6.81 16.49 -2.99
CA GLN A 211 -7.91 15.67 -3.50
C GLN A 211 -7.98 14.31 -2.80
N SER A 212 -6.84 13.66 -2.55
CA SER A 212 -6.77 12.41 -1.79
C SER A 212 -7.28 12.57 -0.35
N LYS A 213 -6.95 13.68 0.32
CA LYS A 213 -7.49 13.97 1.66
C LYS A 213 -9.01 14.16 1.64
N LYS A 214 -9.56 14.81 0.61
CA LYS A 214 -11.02 14.97 0.45
C LYS A 214 -11.69 13.61 0.24
N THR A 215 -11.12 12.78 -0.63
CA THR A 215 -11.57 11.41 -0.90
C THR A 215 -11.58 10.57 0.38
N TYR A 216 -10.49 10.58 1.16
CA TYR A 216 -10.41 9.87 2.43
C TYR A 216 -11.50 10.27 3.42
N LYS A 217 -11.77 11.59 3.55
CA LYS A 217 -12.83 12.08 4.42
C LYS A 217 -14.21 11.61 3.96
N HIS A 218 -14.47 11.65 2.67
CA HIS A 218 -15.75 11.24 2.11
C HIS A 218 -15.97 9.73 2.25
N LEU A 219 -14.98 8.89 1.91
CA LEU A 219 -15.05 7.44 2.14
C LEU A 219 -15.30 7.11 3.62
N LYS A 220 -14.67 7.83 4.55
CA LYS A 220 -14.94 7.67 5.99
C LYS A 220 -16.38 8.01 6.37
N GLN A 221 -16.96 9.04 5.77
CA GLN A 221 -18.36 9.42 6.01
C GLN A 221 -19.31 8.33 5.48
N LEU A 222 -19.08 7.86 4.25
CA LEU A 222 -19.83 6.75 3.65
C LEU A 222 -19.72 5.48 4.51
N THR A 223 -18.52 5.14 4.98
CA THR A 223 -18.31 3.98 5.87
C THR A 223 -19.13 4.08 7.16
N ALA A 224 -19.24 5.29 7.73
CA ALA A 224 -20.00 5.52 8.97
C ALA A 224 -21.53 5.49 8.75
N GLN A 225 -21.99 5.70 7.51
CA GLN A 225 -23.40 5.63 7.14
C GLN A 225 -23.86 4.20 6.88
N GLN A 226 -22.94 3.29 6.52
CA GLN A 226 -23.23 1.86 6.39
C GLN A 226 -23.46 1.24 7.77
N ARG A 227 -24.72 0.88 8.05
CA ARG A 227 -25.16 0.27 9.32
C ARG A 227 -24.56 -1.12 9.47
#